data_AF-A0A8B3TED2-F1
#
_entry.id   AF-A0A8B3TED2-F1
#
_cell.length_a   1.000
_cell.length_b   1.000
_cell.length_c   1.000
_cell.angle_alpha   90.00
_cell.angle_beta   90.00
_cell.angle_gamma   90.00
#
_symmetry.space_group_name_H-M   'P 1'
#
loop_
_entity.id
_entity.type
_entity.pdbx_description
1 polymer ?
#
loop_
_entity_poly.entity_id
_entity_poly.type
_entity_poly.pdbx_seq_one_letter_code
_entity_poly.pdbx_strand_id
1 'polypeptide(L)'
;MTNSNLISIFSGVIANQSVQLCNARSLHEFLEVKNHFKDWIKDRISDYGFVQNEDYIIVTQRTNGRPRKEYHITLDMGKELAMVERNEKGRQVRKYFI
;
A
#
# COMPACT_ATOMS: atom_id res chain seq x y z
N MET A 1 7.50 -6.70 21.41
CA MET A 1 8.43 -6.04 20.47
C MET A 1 7.65 -5.66 19.23
N THR A 2 6.91 -4.56 19.27
CA THR A 2 6.18 -4.06 18.09
C THR A 2 7.12 -3.13 17.35
N ASN A 3 7.81 -3.67 16.33
CA ASN A 3 8.69 -2.88 15.47
C ASN A 3 7.91 -1.69 14.93
N SER A 4 8.49 -0.50 15.08
CA SER A 4 8.06 0.73 14.44
C SER A 4 8.12 0.55 12.92
N ASN A 5 7.08 -0.03 12.33
CA ASN A 5 6.98 -0.31 10.90
C ASN A 5 6.72 0.98 10.14
N LEU A 6 7.78 1.77 9.95
CA LEU A 6 7.80 2.87 9.00
C LEU A 6 7.49 2.32 7.60
N ILE A 7 6.50 2.91 6.94
CA ILE A 7 6.20 2.61 5.54
C ILE A 7 7.40 3.10 4.72
N SER A 8 8.18 2.18 4.17
CA SER A 8 9.31 2.55 3.30
C SER A 8 8.80 3.07 1.97
N ILE A 9 9.20 4.29 1.64
CA ILE A 9 8.94 4.93 0.35
C ILE A 9 10.15 4.72 -0.54
N PHE A 10 9.92 4.41 -1.81
CA PHE A 10 10.96 4.24 -2.81
C PHE A 10 10.49 4.79 -4.16
N SER A 11 11.45 5.21 -4.99
CA SER A 11 11.18 5.62 -6.36
C SER A 11 10.89 4.40 -7.24
N GLY A 12 9.81 4.45 -8.01
CA GLY A 12 9.48 3.48 -9.05
C GLY A 12 9.04 4.17 -10.33
N VAL A 13 8.75 3.37 -11.36
CA VAL A 13 8.23 3.88 -12.63
C VAL A 13 6.83 3.32 -12.85
N ILE A 14 5.86 4.20 -13.04
CA ILE A 14 4.48 3.88 -13.43
C ILE A 14 4.17 4.74 -14.65
N ALA A 15 3.58 4.17 -15.70
CA ALA A 15 3.25 4.88 -16.95
C ALA A 15 4.42 5.73 -17.52
N ASN A 16 5.65 5.19 -17.49
CA ASN A 16 6.90 5.87 -17.89
C ASN A 16 7.24 7.15 -17.09
N GLN A 17 6.59 7.38 -15.95
CA GLN A 17 6.87 8.49 -15.05
C GLN A 17 7.52 7.99 -13.77
N SER A 18 8.54 8.72 -13.30
CA SER A 18 9.16 8.46 -12.00
C SER A 18 8.22 8.94 -10.90
N VAL A 19 7.75 8.00 -10.08
CA VAL A 19 6.78 8.25 -9.02
C VAL A 19 7.28 7.66 -7.70
N GLN A 20 6.88 8.28 -6.59
CA GLN A 20 7.14 7.73 -5.26
C GLN A 20 6.09 6.66 -4.96
N LEU A 21 6.56 5.48 -4.58
CA LEU A 21 5.73 4.32 -4.28
C LEU A 21 6.00 3.83 -2.87
N CYS A 22 5.05 3.10 -2.31
CA CYS A 22 5.25 2.32 -1.11
C CYS A 22 4.64 0.93 -1.26
N ASN A 23 5.01 0.00 -0.37
CA ASN A 23 4.42 -1.34 -0.38
C ASN A 23 3.09 -1.34 0.39
N ALA A 24 2.01 -1.74 -0.28
CA ALA A 24 0.68 -1.81 0.31
C ALA A 24 0.60 -2.74 1.53
N ARG A 25 1.45 -3.76 1.60
CA ARG A 25 1.51 -4.66 2.75
C ARG A 25 2.08 -3.97 3.98
N SER A 26 3.13 -3.17 3.80
CA SER A 26 3.67 -2.33 4.87
C SER A 26 2.62 -1.34 5.35
N LEU A 27 1.82 -0.77 4.45
CA LEU A 27 0.68 0.08 4.81
C LEU A 27 -0.40 -0.70 5.58
N HIS A 28 -0.79 -1.89 5.11
CA HIS A 28 -1.78 -2.76 5.77
C HIS A 28 -1.37 -3.13 7.20
N GLU A 29 -0.11 -3.54 7.39
CA GLU A 29 0.47 -3.83 8.70
C GLU A 29 0.54 -2.57 9.58
N PHE A 30 0.97 -1.45 8.99
CA PHE A 30 1.01 -0.18 9.70
C PHE A 30 -0.37 0.21 10.21
N LEU A 31 -1.40 0.14 9.37
CA LEU A 31 -2.79 0.46 9.72
C LEU A 31 -3.44 -0.57 10.65
N GLU A 32 -2.78 -1.68 10.98
CA GLU A 32 -3.32 -2.75 11.84
C GLU A 32 -4.68 -3.29 11.37
N VAL A 33 -4.86 -3.38 10.05
CA VAL A 33 -6.10 -3.89 9.46
C VAL A 33 -6.23 -5.39 9.76
N LYS A 34 -7.36 -5.79 10.34
CA LYS A 34 -7.61 -7.17 10.76
C LYS A 34 -7.85 -8.14 9.60
N ASN A 35 -8.37 -7.63 8.48
CA ASN A 35 -8.65 -8.44 7.30
C ASN A 35 -7.36 -8.99 6.69
N HIS A 36 -7.43 -10.19 6.10
CA HIS A 36 -6.30 -10.72 5.36
C HIS A 36 -5.93 -9.79 4.20
N PHE A 37 -4.63 -9.48 4.08
CA PHE A 37 -4.11 -8.54 3.08
C PHE A 37 -4.66 -8.75 1.67
N LYS A 38 -4.77 -10.02 1.23
CA LYS A 38 -5.20 -10.37 -0.13
C LYS A 38 -6.63 -9.90 -0.41
N ASP A 39 -7.52 -10.10 0.55
CA ASP A 39 -8.93 -9.74 0.42
C ASP A 39 -9.05 -8.23 0.57
N TRP A 40 -8.38 -7.66 1.58
CA TRP A 40 -8.35 -6.22 1.80
C TRP A 40 -7.89 -5.41 0.58
N ILE A 41 -6.74 -5.75 -0.03
CA ILE A 41 -6.24 -4.98 -1.18
C ILE A 41 -7.16 -5.12 -2.38
N LYS A 42 -7.75 -6.29 -2.58
CA LYS A 42 -8.68 -6.54 -3.69
C LYS A 42 -9.97 -5.75 -3.52
N ASP A 43 -10.54 -5.76 -2.31
CA ASP A 43 -11.75 -5.01 -1.99
C ASP A 43 -11.49 -3.52 -2.15
N ARG A 44 -10.38 -3.00 -1.61
CA ARG A 44 -10.03 -1.57 -1.73
C ARG A 44 -9.78 -1.12 -3.17
N ILE A 45 -9.10 -1.93 -3.98
CA ILE A 45 -8.95 -1.65 -5.42
C ILE A 45 -10.31 -1.56 -6.09
N SER A 46 -11.23 -2.48 -5.79
CA SER A 46 -12.56 -2.51 -6.39
C SER A 46 -13.46 -1.37 -5.91
N ASP A 47 -13.46 -1.08 -4.60
CA ASP A 47 -14.34 -0.09 -3.97
C ASP A 47 -14.01 1.35 -4.41
N TYR A 48 -12.72 1.64 -4.60
CA TYR A 48 -12.22 2.97 -4.94
C TYR A 48 -11.88 3.12 -6.43
N GLY A 49 -11.96 2.04 -7.21
CA GLY A 49 -11.71 2.07 -8.65
C GLY A 49 -10.25 2.30 -9.02
N PHE A 50 -9.30 1.90 -8.17
CA PHE A 50 -7.87 2.06 -8.45
C PHE A 50 -7.46 1.28 -9.70
N VAL A 51 -6.62 1.90 -10.53
CA VAL A 51 -6.23 1.39 -11.85
C VAL A 51 -4.80 0.87 -11.82
N GLN A 52 -4.60 -0.35 -12.34
CA GLN A 52 -3.27 -0.92 -12.50
C GLN A 52 -2.47 -0.15 -13.56
N ASN A 53 -1.21 0.15 -13.27
CA ASN A 53 -0.30 0.99 -14.05
C ASN A 53 -0.64 2.50 -14.01
N GLU A 54 -1.51 2.92 -13.11
CA GLU A 54 -1.74 4.33 -12.77
C GLU A 54 -1.57 4.52 -11.26
N ASP A 55 -2.36 3.79 -10.46
CA ASP A 55 -2.34 3.88 -9.00
C ASP A 55 -1.44 2.84 -8.34
N TYR A 56 -1.25 1.70 -9.00
CA TYR A 56 -0.42 0.62 -8.46
C TYR A 56 0.16 -0.30 -9.54
N ILE A 57 1.21 -1.02 -9.16
CA ILE A 57 1.78 -2.14 -9.92
C ILE A 57 1.88 -3.38 -9.05
N ILE A 58 1.78 -4.55 -9.68
CA ILE A 58 1.91 -5.84 -9.01
C ILE A 58 3.32 -6.36 -9.24
N VAL A 59 4.05 -6.60 -8.15
CA VAL A 59 5.38 -7.18 -8.19
C VAL A 59 5.32 -8.60 -7.66
N THR A 60 5.86 -9.54 -8.43
CA THR A 60 5.98 -10.92 -7.96
C THR A 60 7.33 -11.08 -7.26
N GLN A 61 7.28 -11.23 -5.95
CA GLN A 61 8.46 -11.53 -5.15
C GLN A 61 8.72 -13.04 -5.17
N ARG A 62 9.89 -13.43 -5.68
CA ARG A 62 10.35 -14.82 -5.61
C ARG A 62 10.74 -15.13 -4.17
N THR A 63 10.22 -16.23 -3.65
CA THR A 63 10.54 -16.77 -2.33
C THR A 63 11.04 -18.19 -2.50
N ASN A 64 11.58 -18.81 -1.44
CA ASN A 64 11.96 -20.23 -1.46
C ASN A 64 10.76 -21.19 -1.59
N GLY A 65 9.53 -20.66 -1.67
CA GLY A 65 8.30 -21.42 -1.86
C GLY A 65 7.42 -20.77 -2.92
N ARG A 66 6.11 -20.68 -2.66
CA ARG A 66 5.17 -20.05 -3.60
C ARG A 66 5.51 -18.56 -3.76
N PRO A 67 5.75 -18.07 -4.99
CA PRO A 67 5.96 -16.65 -5.23
C PRO A 67 4.78 -15.84 -4.68
N ARG A 68 5.12 -14.71 -4.06
CA ARG A 68 4.14 -13.84 -3.40
C ARG A 68 3.89 -12.62 -4.27
N LYS A 69 2.63 -12.19 -4.34
CA LYS A 69 2.26 -10.93 -4.98
C LYS A 69 2.36 -9.82 -3.93
N GLU A 70 3.17 -8.83 -4.24
CA GLU A 70 3.25 -7.55 -3.54
C GLU A 70 2.66 -6.47 -4.44
N TYR A 71 2.09 -5.45 -3.81
CA TYR A 71 1.47 -4.32 -4.51
C TYR A 71 2.28 -3.08 -4.15
N HIS A 72 2.88 -2.46 -5.16
CA HIS A 72 3.51 -1.16 -5.00
C HIS A 72 2.50 -0.12 -5.43
N ILE A 73 2.11 0.74 -4.50
CA ILE A 73 1.03 1.71 -4.66
C ILE A 73 1.62 3.11 -4.68
N THR A 74 1.00 4.02 -5.41
CA THR A 74 1.33 5.45 -5.34
C THR A 74 1.07 5.98 -3.94
N LEU A 75 1.74 7.08 -3.60
CA LEU A 75 1.49 7.73 -2.32
C LEU A 75 0.05 8.23 -2.21
N ASP A 76 -0.56 8.65 -3.31
CA ASP A 76 -1.95 9.12 -3.32
C ASP A 76 -2.94 7.99 -3.04
N MET A 77 -2.78 6.83 -3.70
CA MET A 77 -3.54 5.63 -3.35
C MET A 77 -3.32 5.24 -1.88
N GLY A 78 -2.07 5.26 -1.39
CA GLY A 78 -1.77 4.95 0.01
C GLY A 78 -2.44 5.91 1.01
N LYS A 79 -2.52 7.20 0.69
CA LYS A 79 -3.23 8.20 1.50
C LYS A 79 -4.72 7.93 1.53
N GLU A 80 -5.33 7.64 0.38
CA GLU A 80 -6.75 7.30 0.30
C GLU A 80 -7.06 6.08 1.15
N LEU A 81 -6.30 4.98 0.98
CA LEU A 81 -6.45 3.76 1.78
C LEU A 81 -6.37 4.04 3.28
N ALA A 82 -5.42 4.85 3.73
CA ALA A 82 -5.28 5.21 5.13
C ALA A 82 -6.47 6.04 5.66
N MET A 83 -7.08 6.87 4.81
CA MET A 83 -8.27 7.64 5.16
C MET A 83 -9.51 6.75 5.33
N VAL A 84 -9.62 5.66 4.56
CA VAL A 84 -10.75 4.71 4.65
C VAL A 84 -10.81 4.01 5.99
N GLU A 85 -9.66 3.59 6.52
CA GLU A 85 -9.60 2.77 7.73
C GLU A 85 -10.01 3.52 9.01
N ARG A 86 -10.14 4.86 8.96
CA ARG A 86 -10.67 5.74 10.04
C ARG A 86 -10.07 5.47 11.44
N ASN A 87 -8.85 4.98 11.51
CA ASN A 87 -8.15 4.69 12.76
C ASN A 87 -7.15 5.79 13.12
N GLU A 88 -6.62 5.78 14.36
CA GLU A 88 -5.66 6.79 14.83
C GLU A 88 -4.41 6.88 13.94
N LYS A 89 -4.02 5.76 13.32
CA LYS A 89 -2.87 5.68 12.41
C LYS A 89 -3.15 6.29 11.04
N GLY A 90 -4.37 6.17 10.53
CA GLY A 90 -4.83 6.90 9.34
C GLY A 90 -4.77 8.41 9.54
N ARG A 91 -5.05 8.87 10.78
CA ARG A 91 -4.86 10.28 11.15
C ARG A 91 -3.38 10.70 11.18
N GLN A 92 -2.47 9.79 11.53
CA GLN A 92 -1.01 10.04 11.48
C GLN A 92 -0.49 10.08 10.04
N VAL A 93 -0.96 9.19 9.16
CA VAL A 93 -0.67 9.24 7.71
C VAL A 93 -1.07 10.61 7.14
N ARG A 94 -2.22 11.16 7.56
CA ARG A 94 -2.63 12.51 7.16
C ARG A 94 -1.65 13.63 7.56
N LYS A 95 -0.86 13.43 8.63
CA LYS A 95 0.16 14.39 9.10
C LYS A 95 1.55 14.12 8.53
N TYR A 96 1.88 12.86 8.21
CA TYR A 96 3.21 12.46 7.73
C TYR A 96 3.41 12.63 6.22
N PHE A 97 2.34 12.85 5.45
CA PHE A 97 2.37 12.97 3.99
C PHE A 97 2.07 14.39 3.45
N ILE A 98 2.30 15.42 4.29
CA ILE A 98 2.31 16.86 3.91
C ILE A 98 3.76 17.33 3.89
#